data_AF-A0A352VZX7-F1
#
_entry.id   AF-A0A352VZX7-F1
#
_cell.length_a   1.000
_cell.length_b   1.000
_cell.length_c   1.000
_cell.angle_alpha   90.00
_cell.angle_beta   90.00
_cell.angle_gamma   90.00
#
_symmetry.space_group_name_H-M   'P 1'
#
loop_
_entity.id
_entity.type
_entity.pdbx_description
1 polymer ?
#
loop_
_entity_poly.entity_id
_entity_poly.type
_entity_poly.pdbx_seq_one_letter_code
_entity_poly.pdbx_strand_id
1 'polypeptide(L)'
;MKNSDYFHVPYNEKEYIELSSYLDDLIDETNGDEKHQYAPLIEMIGILLEKYEENNVEINESDPIEVLKYLMSEHNLTQNDLSEIGSQGVVSEILNKKRELNLRQIIILSQKFNVSPEVFIMVKKKIA
;
A
#
# COMPACT_ATOMS: atom_id res chain seq x y z
N MET A 1 -30.53 14.46 18.25
CA MET A 1 -29.81 13.88 17.09
C MET A 1 -29.68 12.38 17.36
N LYS A 2 -30.00 11.53 16.37
CA LYS A 2 -30.17 10.08 16.56
C LYS A 2 -28.79 9.41 16.53
N ASN A 3 -28.24 9.08 17.70
CA ASN A 3 -26.86 8.58 17.87
C ASN A 3 -26.67 7.09 17.51
N SER A 4 -27.62 6.44 16.84
CA SER A 4 -27.57 5.00 16.57
C SER A 4 -27.00 4.63 15.19
N ASP A 5 -26.79 5.61 14.31
CA ASP A 5 -26.40 5.42 12.90
C ASP A 5 -24.93 5.82 12.62
N TYR A 6 -24.09 6.03 13.65
CA TYR A 6 -22.80 6.72 13.49
C TYR A 6 -21.55 5.84 13.36
N PHE A 7 -21.61 4.56 13.73
CA PHE A 7 -20.44 3.67 13.67
C PHE A 7 -20.81 2.31 13.10
N HIS A 8 -20.74 2.21 11.79
CA HIS A 8 -20.87 0.98 11.02
C HIS A 8 -19.70 0.88 10.05
N VAL A 9 -19.48 -0.33 9.53
CA VAL A 9 -18.54 -0.54 8.43
C VAL A 9 -19.05 0.28 7.24
N PRO A 10 -18.27 1.23 6.69
CA PRO A 10 -18.71 2.03 5.55
C PRO A 10 -19.26 1.18 4.41
N TYR A 11 -20.25 1.68 3.67
CA TYR A 11 -20.77 0.98 2.47
C TYR A 11 -20.27 1.56 1.16
N ASN A 12 -19.68 2.75 1.19
CA ASN A 12 -19.19 3.47 0.01
C ASN A 12 -18.02 4.40 0.39
N GLU A 13 -17.34 4.91 -0.63
CA GLU A 13 -16.14 5.74 -0.48
C GLU A 13 -16.43 7.03 0.31
N LYS A 14 -17.62 7.62 0.15
CA LYS A 14 -17.99 8.83 0.87
C LYS A 14 -18.05 8.59 2.39
N GLU A 15 -18.73 7.52 2.81
CA GLU A 15 -18.80 7.13 4.22
C GLU A 15 -17.43 6.77 4.78
N TYR A 16 -16.58 6.13 3.97
CA TYR A 16 -15.20 5.82 4.35
C TYR A 16 -14.38 7.08 4.62
N ILE A 17 -14.44 8.06 3.70
CA ILE A 17 -13.73 9.35 3.86
C ILE A 17 -14.23 10.09 5.09
N GLU A 18 -15.55 10.17 5.29
CA GLU A 18 -16.14 10.86 6.45
C GLU A 18 -15.68 10.23 7.78
N LEU A 19 -15.67 8.89 7.86
CA LEU A 19 -15.25 8.17 9.06
C LEU A 19 -13.72 8.23 9.28
N SER A 20 -12.93 8.21 8.20
CA SER A 20 -11.47 8.36 8.25
C SER A 20 -11.05 9.75 8.71
N SER A 21 -11.66 10.80 8.17
CA SER A 21 -11.41 12.18 8.64
C SER A 21 -11.78 12.36 10.13
N TYR A 22 -12.86 11.71 10.57
CA TYR A 22 -13.23 11.73 11.99
C TYR A 22 -12.22 10.99 12.89
N LEU A 23 -11.63 9.90 12.40
CA LEU A 23 -10.54 9.20 13.10
C LEU A 23 -9.31 10.10 13.23
N ASP A 24 -8.93 10.81 12.16
CA ASP A 24 -7.80 11.74 12.17
C ASP A 24 -8.00 12.87 13.18
N ASP A 25 -9.19 13.50 13.18
CA ASP A 25 -9.55 14.54 14.15
C ASP A 25 -9.44 14.03 15.60
N LEU A 26 -9.89 12.80 15.87
CA LEU A 26 -9.78 12.18 17.20
C LEU A 26 -8.32 11.89 17.60
N ILE A 27 -7.47 11.45 16.67
CA ILE A 27 -6.06 11.19 16.94
C ILE A 27 -5.34 12.51 17.27
N ASP A 28 -5.62 13.56 16.50
CA ASP A 28 -5.06 14.89 16.72
C ASP A 28 -5.52 15.49 18.06
N GLU A 29 -6.81 15.39 18.41
CA GLU A 29 -7.33 15.86 19.69
C GLU A 29 -6.70 15.14 20.89
N THR A 30 -6.38 13.85 20.73
CA THR A 30 -5.79 13.03 21.79
C THR A 30 -4.27 13.11 21.83
N ASN A 31 -3.63 13.80 20.87
CA ASN A 31 -2.19 13.76 20.64
C ASN A 31 -1.63 12.32 20.55
N GLY A 32 -2.44 11.35 20.12
CA GLY A 32 -2.07 9.94 20.09
C GLY A 32 -1.84 9.30 21.48
N ASP A 33 -2.42 9.84 22.56
CA ASP A 33 -2.33 9.23 23.89
C ASP A 33 -3.15 7.94 23.96
N GLU A 34 -2.47 6.79 23.94
CA GLU A 34 -3.07 5.46 24.04
C GLU A 34 -3.84 5.21 25.35
N LYS A 35 -3.65 6.06 26.38
CA LYS A 35 -4.39 5.99 27.65
C LYS A 35 -5.58 6.95 27.69
N HIS A 36 -5.81 7.71 26.62
CA HIS A 36 -6.92 8.63 26.54
C HIS A 36 -8.26 7.88 26.59
N GLN A 37 -9.29 8.52 27.16
CA GLN A 37 -10.63 7.94 27.25
C GLN A 37 -11.26 7.58 25.88
N TYR A 38 -10.74 8.15 24.80
CA TYR A 38 -11.18 7.88 23.42
C TYR A 38 -10.35 6.81 22.70
N ALA A 39 -9.28 6.26 23.31
CA ALA A 39 -8.48 5.21 22.68
C ALA A 39 -9.32 3.99 22.23
N PRO A 40 -10.31 3.48 23.00
CA PRO A 40 -11.18 2.39 22.53
C PRO A 40 -12.05 2.78 21.33
N LEU A 41 -12.41 4.06 21.19
CA LEU A 41 -13.18 4.55 20.06
C LEU A 41 -12.33 4.62 18.80
N ILE A 42 -11.10 5.13 18.92
CA ILE A 42 -10.09 5.16 17.84
C ILE A 42 -9.84 3.74 17.32
N GLU A 43 -9.63 2.77 18.22
CA GLU A 43 -9.45 1.36 17.88
C GLU A 43 -10.68 0.80 17.13
N MET A 44 -11.88 1.04 17.65
CA MET A 44 -13.12 0.57 17.03
C MET A 44 -13.30 1.15 15.62
N ILE A 45 -13.07 2.46 15.43
CA ILE A 45 -13.18 3.10 14.11
C ILE A 45 -12.15 2.53 13.14
N GLY A 46 -10.92 2.31 13.59
CA GLY A 46 -9.87 1.64 12.80
C GLY A 46 -10.32 0.28 12.26
N ILE A 47 -10.95 -0.55 13.11
CA ILE A 47 -11.50 -1.85 12.71
C ILE A 47 -12.61 -1.72 11.67
N LEU A 48 -13.48 -0.71 11.78
CA LEU A 48 -14.56 -0.48 10.81
C LEU A 48 -14.02 -0.06 9.43
N LEU A 49 -12.99 0.80 9.42
CA LEU A 49 -12.29 1.21 8.20
C LEU A 49 -11.57 0.04 7.55
N GLU A 50 -10.78 -0.72 8.32
CA GLU A 50 -10.11 -1.95 7.86
C GLU A 50 -11.11 -2.92 7.23
N LYS A 51 -12.27 -3.10 7.86
CA LYS A 51 -13.31 -4.00 7.33
C LYS A 51 -13.89 -3.53 6.00
N TYR A 52 -13.99 -2.21 5.79
CA TYR A 52 -14.37 -1.67 4.49
C TYR A 52 -13.27 -1.92 3.46
N GLU A 53 -12.01 -1.63 3.82
CA GLU A 53 -10.85 -1.82 2.96
C GLU A 53 -10.70 -3.27 2.51
N GLU A 54 -10.85 -4.25 3.41
CA GLU A 54 -10.79 -5.69 3.07
C GLU A 54 -11.69 -6.11 1.89
N ASN A 55 -12.84 -5.43 1.74
CA ASN A 55 -13.88 -5.77 0.77
C ASN A 55 -13.94 -4.82 -0.44
N ASN A 56 -13.40 -3.61 -0.33
CA ASN A 56 -13.58 -2.54 -1.32
C ASN A 56 -12.27 -1.94 -1.81
N VAL A 57 -11.21 -2.03 -1.02
CA VAL A 57 -9.87 -1.67 -1.42
C VAL A 57 -9.20 -2.98 -1.82
N GLU A 58 -8.98 -3.17 -3.11
CA GLU A 58 -7.90 -4.06 -3.52
C GLU A 58 -6.67 -3.52 -2.78
N ILE A 59 -6.11 -4.29 -1.82
CA ILE A 59 -4.75 -4.05 -1.34
C ILE A 59 -3.99 -3.83 -2.63
N ASN A 60 -3.57 -2.58 -2.91
CA ASN A 60 -2.97 -2.25 -4.17
C ASN A 60 -1.86 -3.28 -4.33
N GLU A 61 -2.07 -4.25 -5.22
CA GLU A 61 -1.05 -5.20 -5.59
C GLU A 61 0.06 -4.27 -6.05
N SER A 62 1.06 -4.08 -5.18
CA SER A 62 2.04 -3.04 -5.42
C SER A 62 2.75 -3.53 -6.65
N ASP A 63 2.38 -2.95 -7.79
CA ASP A 63 2.83 -3.46 -9.07
C ASP A 63 4.36 -3.43 -8.98
N PRO A 64 5.03 -4.59 -9.05
CA PRO A 64 6.46 -4.67 -8.84
C PRO A 64 7.23 -3.67 -9.70
N ILE A 65 6.66 -3.30 -10.86
CA ILE A 65 7.22 -2.35 -11.80
C ILE A 65 7.03 -0.90 -11.34
N GLU A 66 5.92 -0.54 -10.69
CA GLU A 66 5.74 0.79 -10.12
C GLU A 66 6.63 0.99 -8.89
N VAL A 67 6.80 -0.05 -8.05
CA VAL A 67 7.79 -0.04 -6.96
C VAL A 67 9.20 0.16 -7.52
N LEU A 68 9.56 -0.56 -8.58
CA LEU A 68 10.86 -0.39 -9.24
C LEU A 68 11.06 1.03 -9.77
N LYS A 69 10.06 1.61 -10.44
CA LYS A 69 10.14 2.99 -10.95
C LYS A 69 10.32 4.01 -9.83
N TYR A 70 9.60 3.85 -8.72
CA TYR A 70 9.73 4.69 -7.54
C TYR A 70 11.15 4.63 -6.96
N LEU A 71 11.69 3.42 -6.77
CA LEU A 71 13.05 3.23 -6.29
C LEU A 71 14.10 3.79 -7.27
N MET A 72 13.86 3.68 -8.57
CA MET A 72 14.72 4.33 -9.57
C MET A 72 14.69 5.86 -9.43
N SER A 73 13.53 6.48 -9.25
CA SER A 73 13.43 7.94 -9.09
C SER A 73 14.09 8.43 -7.81
N GLU A 74 13.85 7.77 -6.67
CA GLU A 74 14.45 8.13 -5.38
C GLU A 74 15.99 8.07 -5.43
N HIS A 75 16.53 7.12 -6.17
CA HIS A 75 17.97 6.93 -6.33
C HIS A 75 18.58 7.63 -7.56
N ASN A 76 17.80 8.43 -8.29
CA ASN A 76 18.21 9.10 -9.54
C ASN A 76 18.80 8.13 -10.60
N LEU A 77 18.25 6.92 -10.69
CA LEU A 77 18.69 5.89 -11.62
C LEU A 77 17.85 5.90 -12.91
N THR A 78 18.51 5.64 -14.02
CA THR A 78 17.87 5.40 -15.31
C THR A 78 17.85 3.90 -15.63
N GLN A 79 17.10 3.52 -16.67
CA GLN A 79 17.11 2.13 -17.16
C GLN A 79 18.51 1.63 -17.55
N ASN A 80 19.45 2.53 -17.90
CA ASN A 80 20.82 2.16 -18.26
C ASN A 80 21.63 1.72 -17.03
N ASP A 81 21.20 2.13 -15.84
CA ASP A 81 21.87 1.85 -14.57
C ASP A 81 21.38 0.52 -13.95
N LEU A 82 20.55 -0.25 -14.65
CA LEU A 82 19.99 -1.54 -14.24
C LEU A 82 20.50 -2.72 -15.10
N SER A 83 21.75 -2.64 -15.57
CA SER A 83 22.37 -3.67 -16.42
C SER A 83 22.42 -5.07 -15.79
N GLU A 84 22.40 -5.16 -14.46
CA GLU A 84 22.45 -6.39 -13.68
C GLU A 84 21.20 -7.26 -13.83
N ILE A 85 20.04 -6.65 -14.15
CA ILE A 85 18.80 -7.39 -14.40
C ILE A 85 18.60 -7.76 -15.87
N GLY A 86 19.35 -7.20 -16.81
CA GLY A 86 19.30 -7.56 -18.23
C GLY A 86 19.86 -6.51 -19.18
N SER A 87 19.77 -6.77 -20.49
CA SER A 87 20.09 -5.75 -21.51
C SER A 87 19.10 -4.58 -21.44
N GLN A 88 19.47 -3.42 -22.00
CA GLN A 88 18.61 -2.23 -21.99
C GLN A 88 17.21 -2.51 -22.58
N GLY A 89 17.12 -3.34 -23.63
CA GLY A 89 15.83 -3.77 -24.20
C GLY A 89 14.99 -4.58 -23.20
N VAL A 90 15.62 -5.50 -22.45
CA VAL A 90 14.94 -6.29 -21.42
C VAL A 90 14.47 -5.42 -20.27
N VAL A 91 15.30 -4.48 -19.80
CA VAL A 91 14.92 -3.52 -18.75
C VAL A 91 13.73 -2.67 -19.21
N SER A 92 13.75 -2.19 -20.46
CA SER A 92 12.63 -1.43 -21.03
C SER A 92 11.34 -2.25 -21.12
N GLU A 93 11.41 -3.51 -21.55
CA GLU A 93 10.24 -4.40 -21.58
C GLU A 93 9.64 -4.60 -20.18
N ILE A 94 10.50 -4.73 -19.16
CA ILE A 94 10.09 -4.86 -17.76
C ILE A 94 9.41 -3.57 -17.28
N LEU A 95 10.05 -2.41 -17.47
CA LEU A 95 9.50 -1.10 -17.05
C LEU A 95 8.18 -0.74 -17.76
N ASN A 96 7.97 -1.28 -18.96
CA ASN A 96 6.74 -1.14 -19.74
C ASN A 96 5.74 -2.28 -19.51
N LYS A 97 5.96 -3.15 -18.51
CA LYS A 97 5.08 -4.29 -18.15
C LYS A 97 4.84 -5.29 -19.30
N LYS A 98 5.69 -5.30 -20.32
CA LYS A 98 5.69 -6.30 -21.40
C LYS A 98 6.33 -7.61 -20.96
N ARG A 99 7.09 -7.57 -19.87
CA ARG A 99 7.79 -8.71 -19.29
C ARG A 99 7.77 -8.63 -17.76
N GLU A 100 7.49 -9.74 -17.11
CA GLU A 100 7.55 -9.85 -15.66
C GLU A 100 8.99 -9.98 -15.15
N LEU A 101 9.23 -9.49 -13.92
CA LEU A 101 10.46 -9.75 -13.19
C LEU A 101 10.55 -11.24 -12.82
N ASN A 102 11.71 -11.85 -13.05
CA ASN A 102 11.97 -13.20 -12.54
C ASN A 102 12.65 -13.16 -11.17
N LEU A 103 12.65 -14.29 -10.48
CA LEU A 103 13.21 -14.42 -9.12
C LEU A 103 14.67 -13.93 -9.01
N ARG A 104 15.51 -14.23 -10.01
CA ARG A 104 16.91 -13.77 -10.03
C ARG A 104 16.98 -12.25 -10.03
N GLN A 105 16.16 -11.59 -10.85
CA GLN A 105 16.11 -10.13 -10.94
C GLN A 105 15.56 -9.52 -9.66
N ILE A 106 14.51 -10.11 -9.07
CA ILE A 106 13.94 -9.68 -7.78
C ILE A 106 15.01 -9.67 -6.70
N ILE A 107 15.79 -10.74 -6.55
CA ILE A 107 16.86 -10.82 -5.55
C ILE A 107 17.90 -9.71 -5.77
N ILE A 108 18.31 -9.49 -7.02
CA ILE A 108 19.29 -8.45 -7.38
C ILE A 108 18.77 -7.05 -7.02
N LEU A 109 17.53 -6.73 -7.38
CA LEU A 109 16.91 -5.42 -7.10
C LEU A 109 16.73 -5.21 -5.59
N SER A 110 16.31 -6.25 -4.87
CA SER A 110 16.14 -6.22 -3.42
C SER A 110 17.45 -5.87 -2.71
N GLN A 111 18.56 -6.48 -3.15
CA GLN A 111 19.89 -6.17 -2.63
C GLN A 111 20.35 -4.76 -3.00
N LYS A 112 20.10 -4.32 -4.25
CA LYS A 112 20.49 -2.99 -4.73
C LYS A 112 19.80 -1.87 -3.96
N PHE A 113 18.51 -2.01 -3.68
CA PHE A 113 17.70 -0.99 -2.99
C PHE A 113 17.57 -1.23 -1.48
N ASN A 114 18.12 -2.33 -0.97
CA ASN A 114 18.03 -2.72 0.44
C ASN A 114 16.58 -2.80 0.96
N VAL A 115 15.72 -3.49 0.20
CA VAL A 115 14.29 -3.70 0.50
C VAL A 115 13.94 -5.19 0.54
N SER A 116 12.82 -5.55 1.17
CA SER A 116 12.31 -6.93 1.15
C SER A 116 11.98 -7.37 -0.28
N PRO A 117 12.34 -8.59 -0.73
CA PRO A 117 11.92 -9.12 -2.03
C PRO A 117 10.41 -9.14 -2.27
N GLU A 118 9.63 -9.17 -1.20
CA GLU A 118 8.17 -9.19 -1.24
C GLU A 118 7.59 -7.97 -1.95
N VAL A 119 8.28 -6.82 -1.92
CA VAL A 119 7.82 -5.59 -2.61
C VAL A 119 7.83 -5.73 -4.13
N PHE A 120 8.54 -6.71 -4.68
CA PHE A 120 8.57 -7.02 -6.10
C PHE A 120 7.78 -8.27 -6.48
N ILE A 121 6.99 -8.82 -5.55
CA ILE A 121 6.18 -10.02 -5.78
C ILE A 121 4.70 -9.62 -5.78
N MET A 122 4.01 -9.92 -6.88
CA MET A 122 2.57 -9.73 -6.98
C MET A 122 1.87 -10.85 -6.21
N VAL A 123 1.30 -10.53 -5.04
CA VAL A 123 0.52 -11.49 -4.25
C VAL A 123 -0.91 -11.49 -4.77
N LYS A 124 -1.20 -12.39 -5.71
CA LYS A 124 -2.58 -12.63 -6.13
C LYS A 124 -3.35 -13.24 -4.98
N LYS A 125 -4.27 -12.48 -4.37
CA LYS A 125 -5.19 -13.04 -3.38
C LYS A 125 -6.11 -14.03 -4.11
N LYS A 126 -6.00 -15.32 -3.77
CA LYS A 126 -7.00 -16.30 -4.21
C LYS A 126 -8.33 -15.91 -3.56
N ILE A 127 -9.27 -15.44 -4.36
CA ILE A 127 -10.68 -15.41 -3.96
C ILE A 127 -11.10 -16.88 -3.86
N ALA A 128 -11.36 -17.33 -2.63
CA ALA A 128 -11.94 -18.64 -2.34
C ALA A 128 -13.47 -18.55 -2.37
#